data_AF-A0A9D2DZ50-F1
#
_entry.id   AF-A0A9D2DZ50-F1
#
_cell.length_a   1.000
_cell.length_b   1.000
_cell.length_c   1.000
_cell.angle_alpha   90.00
_cell.angle_beta   90.00
_cell.angle_gamma   90.00
#
_symmetry.space_group_name_H-M   'P 1'
#
loop_
_entity.id
_entity.type
_entity.pdbx_description
1 polymer ?
#
loop_
_entity_poly.entity_id
_entity_poly.type
_entity_poly.pdbx_seq_one_letter_code
_entity_poly.pdbx_strand_id
1 'polypeptide(L)' 'MARIIRPTWAIRCVQSGCKTLFEVAQLEDGKQQEVVCPKCGEHYLYPPKADDSDN' A
#
# COMPACT_ATOMS: atom_id res chain seq x y z
N MET A 1 21.93 -17.65 7.49
CA MET A 1 20.68 -16.99 7.95
C MET A 1 19.81 -16.80 6.72
N ALA A 2 18.74 -17.59 6.57
CA ALA A 2 17.82 -17.42 5.45
C ALA A 2 17.12 -16.06 5.61
N ARG A 3 17.34 -15.13 4.67
CA ARG A 3 16.56 -13.90 4.61
C ARG A 3 15.18 -14.30 4.10
N ILE A 4 14.15 -14.21 4.94
CA ILE A 4 12.77 -14.39 4.49
C ILE A 4 12.48 -13.20 3.57
N ILE A 5 12.59 -13.41 2.26
CA ILE A 5 12.18 -12.43 1.26
C ILE A 5 10.66 -12.47 1.25
N ARG A 6 10.03 -11.54 1.99
CA ARG A 6 8.60 -11.31 1.84
C ARG A 6 8.42 -10.61 0.51
N PRO A 7 7.56 -11.11 -0.39
CA PRO A 7 7.29 -10.38 -1.63
C PRO A 7 6.72 -8.99 -1.27
N THR A 8 7.33 -7.96 -1.83
CA THR A 8 6.92 -6.56 -1.65
C THR A 8 6.45 -5.98 -2.98
N TRP A 9 5.50 -5.05 -2.91
CA TRP A 9 5.04 -4.25 -4.03
C TRP A 9 5.42 -2.79 -3.82
N ALA A 10 5.86 -2.12 -4.89
CA ALA A 10 6.07 -0.68 -4.87
C ALA A 10 4.75 0.04 -5.15
N ILE A 11 4.31 0.87 -4.21
CA ILE A 11 3.10 1.69 -4.35
C ILE A 11 3.43 3.16 -4.30
N ARG A 12 2.56 3.98 -4.86
CA ARG A 12 2.63 5.43 -4.77
C ARG A 12 1.69 5.93 -3.68
N CYS A 13 2.16 6.87 -2.86
CA CYS A 13 1.33 7.58 -1.90
C CYS A 13 0.12 8.22 -2.61
N VAL A 14 -1.07 8.01 -2.04
CA VAL A 14 -2.36 8.52 -2.56
C VAL A 14 -2.49 10.05 -2.46
N GLN A 15 -1.71 10.68 -1.58
CA GLN A 15 -1.75 12.12 -1.38
C GLN A 15 -1.11 12.86 -2.56
N SER A 16 -1.90 13.72 -3.22
CA SER A 16 -1.53 14.46 -4.44
C SER A 16 -0.24 15.28 -4.34
N GLY A 17 0.11 15.78 -3.16
CA GLY A 17 1.34 16.55 -2.92
C GLY A 17 2.59 15.70 -2.61
N CYS A 18 2.41 14.46 -2.16
CA CYS A 18 3.51 13.63 -1.69
C CYS A 18 4.07 12.72 -2.80
N LYS A 19 3.18 11.98 -3.49
CA LYS A 19 3.46 11.05 -4.60
C LYS A 19 4.69 10.15 -4.42
N THR A 20 5.09 9.88 -3.18
CA THR A 20 6.31 9.13 -2.87
C THR A 20 6.08 7.65 -3.15
N LEU A 21 7.09 7.02 -3.76
CA LEU A 21 7.11 5.59 -4.00
C LEU A 21 7.74 4.90 -2.80
N PHE A 22 7.09 3.83 -2.32
CA PHE A 22 7.58 3.03 -1.21
C PHE A 22 7.03 1.60 -1.29
N GLU A 23 7.64 0.71 -0.51
CA GLU A 23 7.33 -0.71 -0.55
C GLU A 23 6.31 -1.09 0.51
N VAL A 24 5.34 -1.93 0.13
CA VAL A 24 4.36 -2.56 1.02
C VAL A 24 4.42 -4.08 0.87
N ALA A 25 3.95 -4.80 1.89
CA ALA A 25 3.89 -6.26 1.81
C ALA A 25 2.86 -6.69 0.75
N GLN A 26 3.19 -7.72 -0.03
CA GLN A 26 2.19 -8.38 -0.86
C GLN A 26 1.22 -9.14 0.06
N LEU A 27 -0.08 -8.90 -0.11
CA LEU A 27 -1.14 -9.60 0.60
C LEU A 27 -1.80 -10.63 -0.33
N GLU A 28 -2.49 -11.59 0.28
CA GLU A 28 -3.40 -12.51 -0.43
C GLU A 28 -4.63 -11.74 -0.96
N ASP A 29 -5.19 -12.22 -2.08
CA ASP A 29 -6.37 -11.63 -2.71
C ASP A 29 -7.53 -11.46 -1.73
N GLY A 30 -8.12 -10.26 -1.70
CA GLY A 30 -9.23 -9.90 -0.82
C GLY A 30 -8.83 -9.38 0.57
N LYS A 31 -7.54 -9.39 0.93
CA LYS A 31 -7.05 -8.77 2.18
C LYS A 31 -6.59 -7.33 1.94
N GLN A 32 -6.79 -6.47 2.94
CA GLN A 32 -6.26 -5.10 2.99
C GLN A 32 -5.28 -4.98 4.17
N GLN A 33 -4.32 -4.07 4.07
CA GLN A 33 -3.44 -3.66 5.15
C GLN A 33 -3.52 -2.16 5.35
N GLU A 34 -3.31 -1.71 6.58
CA GLU A 34 -3.02 -0.33 6.88
C GLU A 34 -1.61 0.01 6.43
N VAL A 35 -1.51 1.10 5.68
CA VAL A 35 -0.26 1.59 5.12
C VAL A 35 -0.04 3.01 5.59
N VAL A 36 1.18 3.27 6.02
CA VAL A 36 1.65 4.60 6.41
C VAL A 36 2.67 5.08 5.41
N CYS A 37 2.42 6.24 4.80
CA CYS A 37 3.40 6.85 3.91
C CYS A 37 4.62 7.33 4.71
N PRO A 38 5.85 6.89 4.38
CA PRO A 38 7.04 7.24 5.16
C PRO A 38 7.46 8.71 5.03
N LYS A 39 6.91 9.46 4.06
CA LYS A 39 7.27 10.87 3.82
C LYS A 39 6.29 11.87 4.44
N CYS A 40 4.98 11.66 4.27
CA CYS A 40 3.95 12.58 4.75
C CYS A 40 3.19 12.08 5.99
N GLY A 41 3.36 10.81 6.37
CA GLY A 41 2.62 10.22 7.49
C GLY A 41 1.15 9.92 7.19
N GLU A 42 0.73 9.96 5.91
CA GLU A 42 -0.67 9.66 5.55
C GLU A 42 -0.98 8.19 5.78
N HIS A 43 -2.10 7.91 6.45
CA HIS A 43 -2.57 6.56 6.78
C HIS A 43 -3.74 6.16 5.87
N TYR A 44 -3.63 5.04 5.18
CA TYR A 44 -4.70 4.54 4.30
C TYR A 44 -4.66 3.03 4.14
N LEU A 45 -5.77 2.43 3.71
CA LEU A 45 -5.87 1.01 3.43
C LEU A 45 -5.43 0.70 2.00
N TYR A 46 -4.61 -0.33 1.84
CA TYR A 46 -4.15 -0.82 0.53
C TYR A 46 -4.28 -2.36 0.43
N PRO A 47 -4.61 -2.91 -0.75
CA PRO A 47 -5.15 -2.22 -1.91
C PRO A 47 -6.53 -1.59 -1.59
N PRO A 48 -6.91 -0.49 -2.25
CA PRO A 48 -8.26 0.05 -2.12
C PRO A 48 -9.26 -1.03 -2.57
N LYS A 49 -10.34 -1.23 -1.80
CA LYS A 49 -11.42 -2.15 -2.21
C LYS A 49 -12.00 -1.63 -3.52
N ALA A 50 -12.25 -2.53 -4.46
CA ALA A 50 -12.91 -2.24 -5.72
C ALA A 50 -14.44 -2.01 -5.57
N ASP A 51 -14.90 -1.58 -4.40
CA ASP A 51 -16.33 -1.49 -4.03
C ASP A 51 -16.77 -0.03 -3.83
N ASP A 52 -16.24 0.89 -4.65
CA ASP A 52 -16.79 2.26 -4.78
C ASP A 52 -16.54 2.83 -6.19
N SER A 53 -16.60 1.98 -7.22
CA SER A 53 -17.01 2.47 -8.53
C SER A 53 -18.55 2.44 -8.54
N ASP A 54 -19.15 3.46 -7.93
CA ASP A 54 -20.52 3.87 -8.22
C ASP A 54 -20.60 4.26 -9.71
N ASN A 55 -20.97 3.30 -10.56
CA ASN A 55 -21.87 3.49 -11.71
C ASN A 55 -22.32 2.17 -12.33
#